data_AF-A6F5Z1-F1
#
_entry.id   AF-A6F5Z1-F1
#
_cell.length_a   1.000
_cell.length_b   1.000
_cell.length_c   1.000
_cell.angle_alpha   90.00
_cell.angle_beta   90.00
_cell.angle_gamma   90.00
#
_symmetry.space_group_name_H-M   'P 1'
#
loop_
_entity.id
_entity.type
_entity.pdbx_description
1 polymer ?
#
loop_
_entity_poly.entity_id
_entity_poly.type
_entity_poly.pdbx_seq_one_letter_code
_entity_poly.pdbx_strand_id
1 'polypeptide(L)'
;MPDHKLVAGGWALALSLALVGCNSGSNSSSSDSGDDGGGNSTALLEPGDNEAILYYKRPAGDYDGWGLHLWNDAAAGCDGLAEGVPTEWTDPRTASGVNDTYGAYYIIPMRDGGDCMNFIMHKGDEKDLGDDDKRWHFGALGNRIFTISGSQLLSPDPIEAEELAIEGAKAHWLDANTLVFADTTTATRVELRYDTGAGITVDNANKTLSGGTAIELSATT
;
A
#
# COMPACT_ATOMS: atom_id res chain seq x y z
N MET A 1 11.00 15.99 -56.45
CA MET A 1 11.84 14.79 -56.22
C MET A 1 12.84 15.12 -55.12
N PRO A 2 12.95 14.32 -54.04
CA PRO A 2 11.93 13.42 -53.49
C PRO A 2 11.65 13.66 -52.00
N ASP A 3 10.45 13.24 -51.60
CA ASP A 3 10.06 12.94 -50.23
C ASP A 3 10.99 11.91 -49.60
N HIS A 4 11.49 12.19 -48.40
CA HIS A 4 12.17 11.20 -47.58
C HIS A 4 11.15 10.50 -46.69
N LYS A 5 10.59 9.39 -47.21
CA LYS A 5 10.03 8.33 -46.37
C LYS A 5 11.19 7.68 -45.61
N LEU A 6 11.11 7.64 -44.29
CA LEU A 6 11.89 6.72 -43.47
C LEU A 6 10.96 5.58 -43.05
N VAL A 7 11.34 4.39 -43.51
CA VAL A 7 10.79 3.09 -43.11
C VAL A 7 11.96 2.30 -42.50
N ALA A 8 11.63 1.40 -41.58
CA ALA A 8 12.44 0.39 -40.90
C ALA A 8 13.09 0.86 -39.59
N GLY A 9 13.14 0.06 -38.53
CA GLY A 9 12.78 -1.35 -38.41
C GLY A 9 12.64 -1.73 -36.94
N GLY A 10 11.88 -2.80 -36.69
CA GLY A 10 11.71 -3.34 -35.35
C GLY A 10 13.01 -3.90 -34.79
N TRP A 11 13.24 -3.64 -33.52
CA TRP A 11 14.00 -4.51 -32.63
C TRP A 11 13.13 -4.73 -31.39
N ALA A 12 12.60 -5.94 -31.27
CA ALA A 12 12.07 -6.43 -30.01
C ALA A 12 13.26 -6.74 -29.11
N LEU A 13 13.34 -6.11 -27.94
CA LEU A 13 14.05 -6.65 -26.79
C LEU A 13 13.00 -6.91 -25.71
N ALA A 14 12.58 -8.16 -25.60
CA ALA A 14 11.96 -8.69 -24.39
C ALA A 14 13.10 -8.99 -23.41
N LEU A 15 13.05 -8.39 -22.22
CA LEU A 15 13.91 -8.78 -21.11
C LEU A 15 13.03 -9.34 -19.99
N SER A 16 12.82 -10.65 -20.02
CA SER A 16 12.29 -11.42 -18.90
C SER A 16 13.41 -11.61 -17.88
N LEU A 17 13.23 -11.07 -16.67
CA LEU A 17 14.12 -11.32 -15.54
C LEU A 17 13.39 -12.21 -14.53
N ALA A 18 13.86 -13.45 -14.41
CA ALA A 18 13.55 -14.33 -13.28
C ALA A 18 14.67 -14.16 -12.25
N LEU A 19 14.30 -14.00 -10.97
CA LEU A 19 15.25 -14.07 -9.88
C LEU A 19 14.83 -15.16 -8.90
N VAL A 20 15.63 -16.23 -8.90
CA VAL A 20 15.65 -17.29 -7.88
C VAL A 20 16.65 -16.86 -6.81
N GLY A 21 16.20 -16.86 -5.55
CA GLY A 21 17.06 -16.73 -4.37
C GLY A 21 16.58 -17.67 -3.28
N CYS A 22 17.17 -18.86 -3.19
CA CYS A 22 17.10 -19.70 -2.01
C CYS A 22 18.07 -19.17 -0.95
N ASN A 23 17.65 -19.07 0.30
CA ASN A 23 18.57 -19.16 1.43
C ASN A 23 18.18 -20.36 2.30
N SER A 24 19.07 -21.35 2.31
CA SER A 24 19.00 -22.52 3.17
C SER A 24 19.22 -22.10 4.63
N GLY A 25 18.20 -22.29 5.46
CA GLY A 25 18.29 -22.24 6.92
C GLY A 25 17.45 -23.36 7.49
N SER A 26 18.11 -24.29 8.20
CA SER A 26 17.58 -25.55 8.67
C SER A 26 16.37 -25.42 9.60
N ASN A 27 15.47 -26.40 9.49
CA ASN A 27 14.33 -26.65 10.36
C ASN A 27 14.76 -26.81 11.84
N SER A 28 14.11 -26.10 12.75
CA SER A 28 13.93 -26.59 14.12
C SER A 28 12.58 -26.13 14.67
N SER A 29 11.62 -27.05 14.58
CA SER A 29 10.46 -27.10 15.46
C SER A 29 10.94 -27.16 16.91
N SER A 30 10.49 -26.23 17.74
CA SER A 30 10.42 -26.42 19.18
C SER A 30 9.16 -25.76 19.69
N SER A 31 8.18 -26.61 19.97
CA SER A 31 7.13 -26.36 20.94
C SER A 31 7.79 -25.99 22.27
N ASP A 32 7.50 -24.82 22.81
CA ASP A 32 7.67 -24.58 24.23
C ASP A 32 6.51 -23.73 24.76
N SER A 33 5.82 -24.31 25.73
CA SER A 33 4.75 -23.68 26.48
C SER A 33 5.37 -22.97 27.67
N GLY A 34 5.28 -21.64 27.71
CA GLY A 34 5.79 -20.84 28.81
C GLY A 34 5.17 -19.46 28.83
N ASP A 35 4.14 -19.34 29.65
CA ASP A 35 3.55 -18.11 30.17
C ASP A 35 4.63 -17.17 30.73
N ASP A 36 4.75 -15.95 30.18
CA ASP A 36 5.27 -14.80 30.93
C ASP A 36 4.72 -13.47 30.37
N GLY A 37 4.12 -12.69 31.26
CA GLY A 37 3.40 -11.46 30.96
C GLY A 37 4.33 -10.31 30.59
N GLY A 38 4.52 -10.11 29.29
CA GLY A 38 5.26 -8.99 28.71
C GLY A 38 5.22 -9.08 27.19
N GLY A 39 4.02 -8.95 26.62
CA GLY A 39 3.77 -9.15 25.20
C GLY A 39 4.71 -8.33 24.33
N ASN A 40 5.51 -9.02 23.52
CA ASN A 40 6.38 -8.42 22.53
C ASN A 40 5.51 -7.74 21.46
N SER A 41 5.23 -6.44 21.63
CA SER A 41 4.44 -5.56 20.74
C SER A 41 4.98 -5.43 19.32
N THR A 42 6.09 -6.09 19.02
CA THR A 42 6.72 -6.17 17.70
C THR A 42 6.34 -7.43 16.91
N ALA A 43 5.84 -8.48 17.56
CA ALA A 43 5.49 -9.74 16.88
C ALA A 43 4.21 -9.60 16.04
N LEU A 44 4.19 -10.26 14.87
CA LEU A 44 2.99 -10.37 14.04
C LEU A 44 1.98 -11.32 14.68
N LEU A 45 0.73 -10.88 14.71
CA LEU A 45 -0.41 -11.73 15.03
C LEU A 45 -0.71 -12.68 13.85
N GLU A 46 -0.92 -13.95 14.16
CA GLU A 46 -1.45 -14.94 13.24
C GLU A 46 -2.99 -14.88 13.27
N PRO A 47 -3.68 -14.79 12.10
CA PRO A 47 -5.14 -14.83 12.07
C PRO A 47 -5.67 -16.20 12.51
N GLY A 48 -6.74 -16.23 13.30
CA GLY A 48 -7.50 -17.45 13.57
C GLY A 48 -8.27 -17.97 12.34
N ASP A 49 -8.88 -19.15 12.48
CA ASP A 49 -9.56 -19.87 11.38
C ASP A 49 -10.61 -19.02 10.64
N ASN A 50 -11.29 -18.11 11.36
CA ASN A 50 -12.34 -17.23 10.83
C ASN A 50 -12.03 -15.76 11.12
N GLU A 51 -10.77 -15.36 10.97
CA GLU A 51 -10.34 -13.99 11.22
C GLU A 51 -9.50 -13.44 10.07
N ALA A 52 -9.64 -12.15 9.84
CA ALA A 52 -8.75 -11.36 9.00
C ALA A 52 -8.02 -10.34 9.87
N ILE A 53 -6.73 -10.10 9.59
CA ILE A 53 -5.95 -9.07 10.28
C ILE A 53 -5.41 -8.06 9.28
N LEU A 54 -5.82 -6.80 9.42
CA LEU A 54 -5.27 -5.68 8.67
C LEU A 54 -4.32 -4.89 9.55
N TYR A 55 -3.08 -4.72 9.10
CA TYR A 55 -2.13 -3.76 9.67
C TYR A 55 -2.10 -2.48 8.86
N TYR A 56 -2.23 -1.35 9.54
CA TYR A 56 -2.29 -0.02 8.98
C TYR A 56 -1.25 0.86 9.65
N LYS A 57 -0.20 1.19 8.90
CA LYS A 57 0.90 2.02 9.38
C LYS A 57 0.66 3.48 9.01
N ARG A 58 0.64 4.36 10.01
CA ARG A 58 0.77 5.81 9.83
C ARG A 58 2.17 6.23 10.28
N PRO A 59 3.02 6.81 9.41
CA PRO A 59 4.35 7.28 9.82
C PRO A 59 4.33 8.26 11.00
N ALA A 60 3.28 9.07 11.12
CA ALA A 60 3.10 10.01 12.22
C ALA A 60 2.49 9.39 13.49
N GLY A 61 2.06 8.12 13.46
CA GLY A 61 1.49 7.41 14.61
C GLY A 61 0.15 7.94 15.12
N ASP A 62 -0.53 8.78 14.34
CA ASP A 62 -1.75 9.51 14.67
C ASP A 62 -3.02 8.73 14.31
N TYR A 63 -3.27 7.62 15.02
CA TYR A 63 -4.38 6.70 14.73
C TYR A 63 -5.76 7.16 15.25
N ASP A 64 -5.81 8.18 16.11
CA ASP A 64 -7.05 8.61 16.76
C ASP A 64 -8.12 9.06 15.75
N GLY A 65 -9.27 8.39 15.80
CA GLY A 65 -10.43 8.64 14.94
C GLY A 65 -10.40 7.92 13.59
N TRP A 66 -9.33 7.21 13.26
CA TRP A 66 -9.29 6.34 12.08
C TRP A 66 -9.95 4.99 12.38
N GLY A 67 -10.73 4.49 11.43
CA GLY A 67 -11.34 3.17 11.53
C GLY A 67 -11.78 2.61 10.18
N LEU A 68 -12.21 1.35 10.22
CA LEU A 68 -12.68 0.64 9.04
C LEU A 68 -14.20 0.74 8.88
N HIS A 69 -14.64 1.32 7.77
CA HIS A 69 -15.97 1.03 7.23
C HIS A 69 -15.92 -0.34 6.55
N LEU A 70 -16.83 -1.25 6.91
CA LEU A 70 -16.83 -2.67 6.52
C LEU A 70 -18.19 -3.06 5.96
N TRP A 71 -18.23 -3.73 4.81
CA TRP A 71 -19.49 -4.23 4.28
C TRP A 71 -19.33 -5.46 3.39
N ASN A 72 -20.45 -6.17 3.24
CA ASN A 72 -20.63 -7.28 2.32
C ASN A 72 -21.34 -6.79 1.04
N ASP A 73 -20.94 -7.32 -0.09
CA ASP A 73 -21.58 -7.16 -1.40
C ASP A 73 -21.87 -8.56 -1.97
N ALA A 74 -22.96 -9.17 -1.49
CA ALA A 74 -23.37 -10.51 -1.89
C ALA A 74 -23.69 -10.61 -3.39
N ALA A 75 -24.14 -9.51 -4.02
CA ALA A 75 -24.42 -9.48 -5.45
C ALA A 75 -23.15 -9.64 -6.30
N ALA A 76 -22.02 -9.11 -5.81
CA ALA A 76 -20.71 -9.31 -6.42
C ALA A 76 -19.95 -10.54 -5.88
N GLY A 77 -20.61 -11.39 -5.07
CA GLY A 77 -20.02 -12.59 -4.50
C GLY A 77 -18.98 -12.31 -3.42
N CYS A 78 -19.06 -11.17 -2.73
CA CYS A 78 -18.13 -10.80 -1.68
C CYS A 78 -18.80 -10.50 -0.35
N ASP A 79 -19.08 -11.56 0.40
CA ASP A 79 -19.93 -11.53 1.59
C ASP A 79 -19.33 -12.28 2.79
N GLY A 80 -18.01 -12.24 2.95
CA GLY A 80 -17.28 -13.03 3.94
C GLY A 80 -17.32 -12.52 5.39
N LEU A 81 -17.81 -11.29 5.67
CA LEU A 81 -17.86 -10.79 7.05
C LEU A 81 -18.86 -11.60 7.88
N ALA A 82 -18.53 -11.84 9.17
CA ALA A 82 -19.47 -12.48 10.09
C ALA A 82 -20.71 -11.61 10.38
N GLU A 83 -21.75 -12.21 10.95
CA GLU A 83 -22.95 -11.49 11.37
C GLU A 83 -22.60 -10.39 12.38
N GLY A 84 -23.15 -9.19 12.19
CA GLY A 84 -22.91 -8.03 13.06
C GLY A 84 -21.54 -7.36 12.91
N VAL A 85 -20.70 -7.80 11.96
CA VAL A 85 -19.39 -7.21 11.68
C VAL A 85 -19.43 -6.01 10.72
N PRO A 86 -20.30 -5.95 9.69
CA PRO A 86 -20.45 -4.74 8.88
C PRO A 86 -20.70 -3.50 9.75
N THR A 87 -20.16 -2.36 9.34
CA THR A 87 -20.21 -1.12 10.12
C THR A 87 -21.01 -0.05 9.41
N GLU A 88 -21.54 0.90 10.18
CA GLU A 88 -22.07 2.14 9.64
C GLU A 88 -20.94 3.13 9.37
N TRP A 89 -21.13 4.06 8.42
CA TRP A 89 -20.12 5.10 8.14
C TRP A 89 -19.78 5.94 9.38
N THR A 90 -20.77 6.20 10.25
CA THR A 90 -20.56 7.01 11.46
C THR A 90 -19.99 6.23 12.64
N ASP A 91 -19.85 4.91 12.53
CA ASP A 91 -19.39 4.03 13.60
C ASP A 91 -18.43 2.96 13.04
N PRO A 92 -17.24 3.37 12.58
CA PRO A 92 -16.28 2.46 11.99
C PRO A 92 -15.66 1.52 13.03
N ARG A 93 -15.19 0.36 12.57
CA ARG A 93 -14.43 -0.57 13.41
C ARG A 93 -13.13 0.10 13.82
N THR A 94 -12.94 0.28 15.12
CA THR A 94 -11.72 0.81 15.71
C THR A 94 -10.60 -0.23 15.73
N ALA A 95 -9.36 0.24 15.82
CA ALA A 95 -8.20 -0.64 15.97
C ALA A 95 -8.33 -1.52 17.22
N SER A 96 -7.89 -2.77 17.09
CA SER A 96 -7.77 -3.71 18.21
C SER A 96 -6.55 -3.42 19.08
N GLY A 97 -5.54 -2.77 18.50
CA GLY A 97 -4.34 -2.29 19.18
C GLY A 97 -3.36 -1.67 18.20
N VAL A 98 -2.16 -1.36 18.69
CA VAL A 98 -1.05 -0.83 17.88
C VAL A 98 0.16 -1.75 18.05
N ASN A 99 0.72 -2.19 16.94
CA ASN A 99 2.00 -2.86 16.86
C ASN A 99 3.10 -1.81 16.60
N ASP A 100 4.24 -1.92 17.27
CA ASP A 100 5.29 -0.90 17.25
C ASP A 100 5.97 -0.76 15.86
N THR A 101 5.93 -1.81 15.05
CA THR A 101 6.57 -1.87 13.72
C THR A 101 5.56 -1.62 12.60
N TYR A 102 4.38 -2.23 12.72
CA TYR A 102 3.39 -2.36 11.64
C TYR A 102 2.16 -1.46 11.82
N GLY A 103 2.09 -0.72 12.92
CA GLY A 103 1.04 0.25 13.18
C GLY A 103 -0.23 -0.34 13.78
N ALA A 104 -1.34 0.39 13.64
CA ALA A 104 -2.63 -0.04 14.15
C ALA A 104 -3.08 -1.32 13.45
N TYR A 105 -3.55 -2.30 14.22
CA TYR A 105 -4.07 -3.55 13.67
C TYR A 105 -5.56 -3.72 13.99
N TYR A 106 -6.26 -4.35 13.07
CA TYR A 106 -7.70 -4.58 13.12
C TYR A 106 -7.96 -6.08 12.97
N ILE A 107 -8.51 -6.69 14.01
CA ILE A 107 -9.00 -8.07 13.94
C ILE A 107 -10.46 -8.01 13.47
N ILE A 108 -10.74 -8.70 12.37
CA ILE A 108 -12.02 -8.66 11.66
C ILE A 108 -12.60 -10.08 11.67
N PRO A 109 -13.68 -10.34 12.43
CA PRO A 109 -14.32 -11.65 12.42
C PRO A 109 -14.99 -11.93 11.07
N MET A 110 -14.75 -13.12 10.54
CA MET A 110 -15.27 -13.60 9.26
C MET A 110 -16.28 -14.72 9.50
N ARG A 111 -17.19 -14.95 8.55
CA ARG A 111 -18.03 -16.14 8.57
C ARG A 111 -17.20 -17.38 8.25
N ASP A 112 -17.70 -18.55 8.61
CA ASP A 112 -17.12 -19.81 8.15
C ASP A 112 -17.13 -19.86 6.61
N GLY A 113 -15.98 -20.18 6.02
CA GLY A 113 -15.77 -20.13 4.57
C GLY A 113 -15.93 -18.74 3.94
N GLY A 114 -15.79 -17.65 4.71
CA GLY A 114 -15.73 -16.29 4.18
C GLY A 114 -14.39 -16.03 3.50
N ASP A 115 -14.40 -15.65 2.22
CA ASP A 115 -13.21 -15.56 1.37
C ASP A 115 -12.86 -14.14 0.92
N CYS A 116 -13.76 -13.17 1.12
CA CYS A 116 -13.47 -11.77 0.89
C CYS A 116 -14.41 -10.81 1.62
N MET A 117 -14.02 -9.55 1.66
CA MET A 117 -14.79 -8.45 2.24
C MET A 117 -14.45 -7.13 1.54
N ASN A 118 -15.26 -6.10 1.80
CA ASN A 118 -14.98 -4.74 1.35
C ASN A 118 -14.72 -3.81 2.53
N PHE A 119 -13.84 -2.82 2.33
CA PHE A 119 -13.55 -1.82 3.34
C PHE A 119 -13.11 -0.45 2.79
N ILE A 120 -13.21 0.55 3.67
CA ILE A 120 -12.58 1.86 3.53
C ILE A 120 -11.93 2.21 4.88
N MET A 121 -10.70 2.69 4.86
CA MET A 121 -10.08 3.33 6.03
C MET A 121 -10.42 4.82 6.02
N HIS A 122 -11.11 5.31 7.05
CA HIS A 122 -11.55 6.70 7.10
C HIS A 122 -11.57 7.29 8.52
N LYS A 123 -11.61 8.61 8.58
CA LYS A 123 -11.82 9.44 9.79
C LYS A 123 -12.87 10.49 9.48
N GLY A 124 -14.09 10.29 9.97
CA GLY A 124 -15.23 11.06 9.49
C GLY A 124 -15.38 10.89 7.98
N ASP A 125 -15.38 12.00 7.23
CA ASP A 125 -15.48 11.98 5.76
C ASP A 125 -14.12 11.88 5.03
N GLU A 126 -13.01 11.90 5.77
CA GLU A 126 -11.65 11.78 5.22
C GLU A 126 -11.31 10.31 4.96
N LYS A 127 -10.95 9.95 3.72
CA LYS A 127 -10.47 8.61 3.33
C LYS A 127 -8.95 8.61 3.18
N ASP A 128 -8.29 7.51 3.52
CA ASP A 128 -6.81 7.48 3.57
C ASP A 128 -6.14 6.62 2.51
N LEU A 129 -6.78 5.55 2.04
CA LEU A 129 -6.17 4.60 1.11
C LEU A 129 -6.57 4.91 -0.35
N GLY A 130 -6.69 6.19 -0.68
CA GLY A 130 -7.32 6.69 -1.91
C GLY A 130 -8.85 6.66 -1.90
N ASP A 131 -9.45 7.14 -2.99
CA ASP A 131 -10.91 7.33 -3.08
C ASP A 131 -11.70 6.03 -3.31
N ASP A 132 -11.04 5.02 -3.90
CA ASP A 132 -11.64 3.75 -4.30
C ASP A 132 -11.95 2.83 -3.12
N ASP A 133 -13.09 2.13 -3.22
CA ASP A 133 -13.48 1.06 -2.31
C ASP A 133 -12.50 -0.11 -2.41
N LYS A 134 -12.04 -0.62 -1.27
CA LYS A 134 -11.12 -1.76 -1.24
C LYS A 134 -11.92 -3.05 -1.16
N ARG A 135 -11.55 -4.02 -1.99
CA ARG A 135 -12.03 -5.40 -1.92
C ARG A 135 -10.86 -6.32 -1.65
N TRP A 136 -10.90 -6.99 -0.51
CA TRP A 136 -9.84 -7.88 -0.07
C TRP A 136 -10.27 -9.33 -0.22
N HIS A 137 -9.67 -10.04 -1.18
CA HIS A 137 -9.84 -11.48 -1.38
C HIS A 137 -8.71 -12.27 -0.71
N PHE A 138 -9.06 -13.21 0.16
CA PHE A 138 -8.08 -14.03 0.90
C PHE A 138 -7.36 -15.01 -0.02
N GLY A 139 -8.01 -15.48 -1.09
CA GLY A 139 -7.35 -16.32 -2.10
C GLY A 139 -6.20 -15.63 -2.84
N ALA A 140 -6.19 -14.29 -2.87
CA ALA A 140 -5.16 -13.49 -3.53
C ALA A 140 -4.10 -12.95 -2.55
N LEU A 141 -4.53 -12.49 -1.38
CA LEU A 141 -3.67 -11.77 -0.42
C LEU A 141 -3.52 -12.47 0.93
N GLY A 142 -4.13 -13.64 1.12
CA GLY A 142 -4.24 -14.27 2.44
C GLY A 142 -5.18 -13.53 3.38
N ASN A 143 -5.29 -14.03 4.60
CA ASN A 143 -6.10 -13.49 5.70
C ASN A 143 -5.34 -12.50 6.60
N ARG A 144 -4.15 -12.08 6.19
CA ARG A 144 -3.42 -10.96 6.79
C ARG A 144 -2.89 -10.04 5.71
N ILE A 145 -3.13 -8.73 5.85
CA ILE A 145 -2.57 -7.72 4.95
C ILE A 145 -1.96 -6.55 5.70
N PHE A 146 -1.11 -5.84 4.98
CA PHE A 146 -0.42 -4.63 5.39
C PHE A 146 -0.72 -3.50 4.41
N THR A 147 -0.91 -2.30 4.96
CA THR A 147 -1.06 -1.08 4.17
C THR A 147 -0.48 0.12 4.94
N ILE A 148 -0.21 1.19 4.22
CA ILE A 148 0.37 2.44 4.76
C ILE A 148 -0.54 3.60 4.37
N SER A 149 -0.61 4.60 5.24
CA SER A 149 -1.39 5.81 4.98
C SER A 149 -1.06 6.48 3.66
N GLY A 150 -2.09 6.95 2.95
CA GLY A 150 -1.96 7.55 1.62
C GLY A 150 -1.73 6.55 0.48
N SER A 151 -1.51 5.27 0.77
CA SER A 151 -1.24 4.24 -0.24
C SER A 151 -2.51 3.46 -0.62
N GLN A 152 -2.64 3.14 -1.90
CA GLN A 152 -3.68 2.21 -2.37
C GLN A 152 -3.25 0.73 -2.29
N LEU A 153 -1.98 0.49 -1.94
CA LEU A 153 -1.39 -0.85 -1.91
C LEU A 153 -1.91 -1.66 -0.72
N LEU A 154 -2.36 -2.88 -1.01
CA LEU A 154 -2.60 -3.93 -0.03
C LEU A 154 -1.56 -5.03 -0.27
N SER A 155 -0.77 -5.35 0.74
CA SER A 155 0.31 -6.34 0.65
C SER A 155 0.04 -7.53 1.57
N PRO A 156 0.26 -8.78 1.12
CA PRO A 156 0.25 -9.95 2.00
C PRO A 156 1.49 -10.00 2.92
N ASP A 157 2.57 -9.32 2.50
CA ASP A 157 3.84 -9.24 3.20
C ASP A 157 4.00 -7.89 3.92
N PRO A 158 4.72 -7.83 5.06
CA PRO A 158 4.93 -6.59 5.79
C PRO A 158 5.56 -5.48 4.94
N ILE A 159 4.99 -4.28 5.03
CA ILE A 159 5.52 -3.10 4.36
C ILE A 159 6.36 -2.31 5.37
N GLU A 160 7.67 -2.50 5.34
CA GLU A 160 8.59 -1.90 6.31
C GLU A 160 8.71 -0.38 6.15
N ALA A 161 8.58 0.13 4.92
CA ALA A 161 8.52 1.57 4.61
C ALA A 161 7.87 1.82 3.24
N GLU A 162 7.23 2.98 3.06
CA GLU A 162 6.80 3.47 1.73
C GLU A 162 7.93 3.32 0.73
N GLU A 163 7.68 2.55 -0.33
CA GLU A 163 8.62 2.51 -1.44
C GLU A 163 8.66 3.89 -2.07
N LEU A 164 9.86 4.46 -2.13
CA LEU A 164 10.06 5.65 -2.95
C LEU A 164 9.86 5.14 -4.38
N ALA A 165 8.87 5.64 -5.11
CA ALA A 165 8.56 5.13 -6.44
C ALA A 165 8.48 6.26 -7.46
N ILE A 166 8.94 5.97 -8.67
CA ILE A 166 8.57 6.73 -9.86
C ILE A 166 7.42 5.94 -10.47
N GLU A 167 6.19 6.31 -10.12
CA GLU A 167 5.00 5.58 -10.51
C GLU A 167 3.92 6.50 -11.10
N GLY A 168 3.21 5.98 -12.10
CA GLY A 168 2.16 6.70 -12.79
C GLY A 168 2.69 7.82 -13.68
N ALA A 169 1.78 8.68 -14.11
CA ALA A 169 2.04 9.85 -14.94
C ALA A 169 1.01 10.94 -14.62
N LYS A 170 0.98 11.37 -13.35
CA LYS A 170 -0.05 12.27 -12.81
C LYS A 170 0.28 13.76 -12.96
N ALA A 171 1.46 14.08 -13.48
CA ALA A 171 1.88 15.46 -13.74
C ALA A 171 1.67 15.82 -15.21
N HIS A 172 1.08 16.98 -15.45
CA HIS A 172 0.77 17.53 -16.75
C HIS A 172 1.54 18.82 -16.99
N TRP A 173 2.33 18.85 -18.06
CA TRP A 173 3.01 20.05 -18.51
C TRP A 173 2.05 20.85 -19.40
N LEU A 174 1.56 21.99 -18.90
CA LEU A 174 0.55 22.79 -19.61
C LEU A 174 1.19 23.79 -20.58
N ASP A 175 2.26 24.45 -20.15
CA ASP A 175 3.03 25.40 -20.95
C ASP A 175 4.48 25.48 -20.44
N ALA A 176 5.34 26.26 -21.10
CA ALA A 176 6.77 26.36 -20.79
C ALA A 176 7.14 26.57 -19.31
N ASN A 177 6.23 27.11 -18.50
CA ASN A 177 6.46 27.47 -17.10
C ASN A 177 5.46 26.84 -16.13
N THR A 178 4.50 26.04 -16.61
CA THR A 178 3.40 25.51 -15.80
C THR A 178 3.35 23.98 -15.82
N LEU A 179 3.57 23.37 -14.65
CA LEU A 179 3.32 21.95 -14.39
C LEU A 179 2.16 21.83 -13.40
N VAL A 180 1.18 20.97 -13.69
CA VAL A 180 0.04 20.71 -12.80
C VAL A 180 0.05 19.24 -12.39
N PHE A 181 -0.07 18.99 -11.09
CA PHE A 181 -0.10 17.67 -10.48
C PHE A 181 -0.88 17.78 -9.16
N ALA A 182 -1.60 16.72 -8.81
CA ALA A 182 -2.47 16.70 -7.63
C ALA A 182 -1.69 16.49 -6.32
N ASP A 183 -2.37 16.74 -5.20
CA ASP A 183 -1.98 16.28 -3.85
C ASP A 183 -0.62 16.79 -3.33
N THR A 184 -0.30 18.06 -3.64
CA THR A 184 0.98 18.69 -3.27
C THR A 184 0.92 19.52 -1.99
N THR A 185 -0.25 19.58 -1.36
CA THR A 185 -0.56 20.51 -0.27
C THR A 185 0.30 20.31 0.98
N THR A 186 0.83 19.11 1.16
CA THR A 186 1.74 18.75 2.27
C THR A 186 3.21 18.67 1.85
N ALA A 187 3.53 18.86 0.56
CA ALA A 187 4.88 18.74 0.05
C ALA A 187 5.75 19.92 0.52
N THR A 188 6.80 19.64 1.29
CA THR A 188 7.76 20.66 1.73
C THR A 188 8.67 21.14 0.60
N ARG A 189 8.80 20.35 -0.46
CA ARG A 189 9.62 20.63 -1.64
C ARG A 189 9.07 19.89 -2.85
N VAL A 190 9.07 20.56 -4.00
CA VAL A 190 8.72 19.96 -5.29
C VAL A 190 9.84 20.25 -6.29
N GLU A 191 10.24 19.25 -7.07
CA GLU A 191 11.18 19.41 -8.16
C GLU A 191 10.74 18.65 -9.41
N LEU A 192 11.11 19.17 -10.58
CA LEU A 192 11.12 18.45 -11.84
C LEU A 192 12.53 17.92 -12.09
N ARG A 193 12.67 16.61 -12.32
CA ARG A 193 13.96 16.00 -12.71
C ARG A 193 13.95 15.56 -14.17
N TYR A 194 15.08 15.75 -14.83
CA TYR A 194 15.29 15.28 -16.20
C TYR A 194 16.71 14.73 -16.40
N ASP A 195 16.85 13.76 -17.30
CA ASP A 195 18.13 13.18 -17.67
C ASP A 195 18.08 12.65 -19.10
N THR A 196 19.05 13.02 -19.95
CA THR A 196 19.08 12.60 -21.35
C THR A 196 19.62 11.18 -21.56
N GLY A 197 20.25 10.60 -20.53
CA GLY A 197 20.81 9.25 -20.53
C GLY A 197 20.02 8.25 -19.69
N ALA A 198 18.80 8.60 -19.27
CA ALA A 198 17.96 7.80 -18.38
C ALA A 198 18.61 7.48 -17.01
N GLY A 199 19.42 8.41 -16.49
CA GLY A 199 20.17 8.24 -15.23
C GLY A 199 19.39 8.49 -13.94
N ILE A 200 18.06 8.71 -13.98
CA ILE A 200 17.27 8.92 -12.76
C ILE A 200 16.93 7.56 -12.15
N THR A 201 17.35 7.35 -10.90
CA THR A 201 17.21 6.07 -10.21
C THR A 201 16.69 6.23 -8.79
N VAL A 202 15.83 5.30 -8.38
CA VAL A 202 15.34 5.18 -7.01
C VAL A 202 16.19 4.15 -6.27
N ASP A 203 16.67 4.52 -5.09
CA ASP A 203 17.18 3.59 -4.08
C ASP A 203 16.16 3.42 -2.96
N ASN A 204 15.46 2.29 -2.96
CA ASN A 204 14.45 1.94 -1.96
C ASN A 204 15.04 1.56 -0.60
N ALA A 205 16.30 1.13 -0.54
CA ALA A 205 16.96 0.77 0.71
C ALA A 205 17.33 2.03 1.50
N ASN A 206 17.85 3.04 0.80
CA ASN A 206 18.26 4.31 1.41
C ASN A 206 17.18 5.40 1.33
N LYS A 207 16.03 5.11 0.69
CA LYS A 207 14.93 6.07 0.46
C LYS A 207 15.42 7.35 -0.23
N THR A 208 16.24 7.19 -1.27
CA THR A 208 16.79 8.32 -2.03
C THR A 208 16.46 8.25 -3.52
N LEU A 209 16.20 9.41 -4.10
CA LEU A 209 16.16 9.61 -5.55
C LEU A 209 17.50 10.18 -5.99
N SER A 210 18.15 9.53 -6.94
CA SER A 210 19.48 9.88 -7.44
C SER A 210 19.49 10.09 -8.95
N GLY A 211 20.51 10.81 -9.42
CA GLY A 211 20.68 11.15 -10.84
C GLY A 211 19.71 12.21 -11.36
N GLY A 212 19.88 12.53 -12.65
CA GLY A 212 19.21 13.64 -13.32
C GLY A 212 19.61 15.03 -12.81
N THR A 213 19.20 16.04 -13.57
CA THR A 213 19.23 17.44 -13.16
C THR A 213 17.89 17.82 -12.57
N ALA A 214 17.91 18.50 -11.41
CA ALA A 214 16.70 18.95 -10.73
C ALA A 214 16.44 20.44 -10.98
N ILE A 215 15.17 20.77 -11.24
CA ILE A 215 14.63 22.11 -11.28
C ILE A 215 13.63 22.23 -10.14
N GLU A 216 13.89 23.11 -9.18
CA GLU A 216 12.96 23.37 -8.09
C GLU A 216 11.73 24.10 -8.62
N LEU A 217 10.55 23.64 -8.21
CA LEU A 217 9.26 24.22 -8.60
C LEU A 217 8.71 25.03 -7.43
N SER A 218 7.96 26.08 -7.74
CA SER A 218 7.25 26.89 -6.76
C SER A 218 5.78 26.94 -7.10
N ALA A 219 4.92 26.94 -6.08
CA ALA A 219 3.49 27.09 -6.27
C ALA A 219 3.19 28.41 -6.98
N THR A 220 2.35 28.36 -8.01
CA THR A 220 1.80 29.57 -8.64
C THR A 220 0.75 30.15 -7.69
N THR A 221 0.92 31.41 -7.31
CA THR A 221 -0.05 32.17 -6.48
C THR A 221 -1.19 32.73 -7.30
#